data_AF-A0A1W9ISE0-F1
#
_entry.id   AF-A0A1W9ISE0-F1
#
_cell.length_a   1.000
_cell.length_b   1.000
_cell.length_c   1.000
_cell.angle_alpha   90.00
_cell.angle_beta   90.00
_cell.angle_gamma   90.00
#
_symmetry.space_group_name_H-M   'P 1'
#
loop_
_entity.id
_entity.type
_entity.pdbx_description
1 polymer ?
#
loop_
_entity_poly.entity_id
_entity_poly.type
_entity_poly.pdbx_seq_one_letter_code
_entity_poly.pdbx_strand_id
1 'polypeptide(L)'
;MDSQHERNCELLRDRFEGREAIYVEKGALRVRVSNIRSIGLSVGADVEEIITPGLGVGLFARTHPPVTPPYRWDIAGDSAAFSDQCWWMGYGGWALHFDPEILQAVIEFAAQRSKDADPCEGYSELCSLLNNRI
;
A
#
# COMPACT_ATOMS: atom_id res chain seq x y z
N MET A 1 -13.06 13.45 -22.47
CA MET A 1 -12.19 13.09 -21.35
C MET A 1 -11.00 14.04 -21.38
N ASP A 2 -10.52 14.46 -20.22
CA ASP A 2 -9.42 15.43 -20.12
C ASP A 2 -8.10 14.74 -20.53
N SER A 3 -7.42 15.27 -21.55
CA SER A 3 -6.15 14.73 -22.05
C SER A 3 -5.07 14.59 -20.96
N GLN A 4 -5.14 15.42 -19.90
CA GLN A 4 -4.21 15.33 -18.78
C GLN A 4 -4.52 14.12 -17.88
N HIS A 5 -5.79 13.79 -17.70
CA HIS A 5 -6.21 12.66 -16.87
C HIS A 5 -5.78 11.32 -17.48
N GLU A 6 -5.98 11.16 -18.79
CA GLU A 6 -5.55 9.96 -19.53
C GLU A 6 -4.04 9.79 -19.44
N ARG A 7 -3.27 10.87 -19.66
CA ARG A 7 -1.81 10.87 -19.53
C ARG A 7 -1.35 10.52 -18.11
N ASN A 8 -2.01 11.05 -17.09
CA ASN A 8 -1.69 10.72 -15.71
C ASN A 8 -1.97 9.24 -15.40
N CYS A 9 -3.06 8.68 -15.94
CA CYS A 9 -3.37 7.26 -15.80
C CYS A 9 -2.30 6.37 -16.46
N GLU A 10 -1.81 6.75 -17.64
CA GLU A 10 -0.67 6.06 -18.29
C GLU A 10 0.61 6.15 -17.46
N LEU A 11 0.94 7.33 -16.92
CA LEU A 11 2.11 7.49 -16.05
C LEU A 11 2.01 6.63 -14.78
N LEU A 12 0.82 6.54 -14.17
CA LEU A 12 0.60 5.67 -13.01
C LEU A 12 0.80 4.19 -13.37
N ARG A 13 0.32 3.75 -14.55
CA ARG A 13 0.58 2.39 -15.04
C ARG A 13 2.08 2.14 -15.17
N ASP A 14 2.78 2.98 -15.94
CA ASP A 14 4.21 2.79 -16.20
C ASP A 14 5.05 2.76 -14.92
N ARG A 15 4.65 3.55 -13.92
CA ARG A 15 5.38 3.70 -12.66
C ARG A 15 5.06 2.61 -11.64
N PHE A 16 3.81 2.15 -11.56
CA PHE A 16 3.34 1.42 -10.38
C PHE A 16 2.65 0.09 -10.69
N GLU A 17 2.22 -0.15 -11.93
CA GLU A 17 1.60 -1.41 -12.35
C GLU A 17 2.55 -2.60 -12.11
N GLY A 18 2.04 -3.64 -11.47
CA GLY A 18 2.79 -4.85 -11.13
C GLY A 18 3.82 -4.68 -10.01
N ARG A 19 3.99 -3.45 -9.47
CA ARG A 19 4.97 -3.18 -8.43
C ARG A 19 4.42 -3.44 -7.04
N GLU A 20 5.36 -3.65 -6.13
CA GLU A 20 5.06 -3.83 -4.71
C GLU A 20 5.11 -2.49 -3.99
N ALA A 21 4.28 -2.36 -2.97
CA ALA A 21 4.19 -1.15 -2.15
C ALA A 21 3.86 -1.49 -0.69
N ILE A 22 4.06 -0.51 0.18
CA ILE A 22 3.50 -0.50 1.53
C ILE A 22 2.22 0.33 1.55
N TYR A 23 1.11 -0.29 1.92
CA TYR A 23 -0.20 0.32 2.11
C TYR A 23 -0.38 0.70 3.58
N VAL A 24 -0.30 1.99 3.91
CA VAL A 24 -0.25 2.48 5.29
C VAL A 24 -1.56 2.24 6.05
N GLU A 25 -2.70 2.68 5.53
CA GLU A 25 -3.96 2.80 6.28
C GLU A 25 -4.64 1.46 6.55
N LYS A 26 -4.15 0.38 5.94
CA LYS A 26 -4.57 -1.00 6.24
C LYS A 26 -3.60 -1.71 7.19
N GLY A 27 -2.81 -0.97 7.95
CA GLY A 27 -1.85 -1.54 8.88
C GLY A 27 -0.47 -1.76 8.25
N ALA A 28 -0.05 -0.87 7.33
CA ALA A 28 1.24 -0.92 6.65
C ALA A 28 1.54 -2.29 6.02
N LEU A 29 0.59 -2.76 5.20
CA LEU A 29 0.66 -4.04 4.49
C LEU A 29 1.59 -3.96 3.30
N ARG A 30 2.39 -5.01 3.06
CA ARG A 30 3.02 -5.21 1.76
C ARG A 30 1.97 -5.67 0.75
N VAL A 31 1.88 -4.99 -0.37
CA VAL A 31 0.88 -5.24 -1.41
C VAL A 31 1.51 -5.23 -2.80
N ARG A 32 0.80 -5.78 -3.79
CA ARG A 32 1.05 -5.61 -5.22
C ARG A 32 -0.10 -4.85 -5.85
N VAL A 33 0.22 -3.86 -6.69
CA VAL A 33 -0.77 -3.08 -7.43
C VAL A 33 -0.88 -3.61 -8.86
N SER A 34 -2.10 -3.70 -9.38
CA SER A 34 -2.36 -4.14 -10.75
C SER A 34 -3.65 -3.53 -11.30
N ASN A 35 -3.92 -3.73 -12.59
CA ASN A 35 -5.11 -3.28 -13.29
C ASN A 35 -5.41 -1.78 -13.10
N ILE A 36 -4.37 -0.93 -13.18
CA ILE A 36 -4.52 0.52 -13.07
C ILE A 36 -5.33 1.02 -14.29
N ARG A 37 -6.45 1.70 -14.03
CA ARG A 37 -7.43 2.09 -15.04
C ARG A 37 -8.11 3.41 -14.72
N SER A 38 -8.47 4.16 -15.76
CA SER A 38 -9.32 5.33 -15.59
C SER A 38 -10.76 4.87 -15.29
N ILE A 39 -11.38 5.53 -14.30
CA ILE A 39 -12.76 5.31 -13.86
C ILE A 39 -13.43 6.69 -13.78
N GLY A 40 -14.02 7.14 -14.88
CA GLY A 40 -14.67 8.45 -14.96
C GLY A 40 -13.66 9.59 -14.84
N LEU A 41 -13.63 10.25 -13.68
CA LEU A 41 -12.67 11.33 -13.35
C LEU A 41 -11.57 10.87 -12.37
N SER A 42 -11.57 9.59 -11.98
CA SER A 42 -10.61 9.01 -11.03
C SER A 42 -9.76 7.94 -11.71
N VAL A 43 -8.69 7.52 -11.04
CA VAL A 43 -7.92 6.33 -11.41
C VAL A 43 -8.16 5.28 -10.35
N GLY A 44 -8.46 4.05 -10.77
CA GLY A 44 -8.58 2.90 -9.89
C GLY A 44 -7.56 1.83 -10.18
N ALA A 45 -7.36 0.93 -9.23
CA ALA A 45 -6.44 -0.19 -9.33
C ALA A 45 -6.88 -1.34 -8.42
N ASP A 46 -6.43 -2.54 -8.76
CA ASP A 46 -6.59 -3.73 -7.93
C ASP A 46 -5.35 -3.86 -7.04
N VAL A 47 -5.56 -4.10 -5.75
CA VAL A 47 -4.50 -4.27 -4.75
C VAL A 47 -4.59 -5.67 -4.17
N GLU A 48 -3.47 -6.39 -4.19
CA GLU A 48 -3.33 -7.72 -3.60
C GLU A 48 -2.34 -7.68 -2.43
N GLU A 49 -2.71 -8.23 -1.27
CA GLU A 49 -1.77 -8.41 -0.16
C GLU A 49 -0.70 -9.46 -0.48
N ILE A 50 0.56 -9.11 -0.21
CA ILE A 50 1.69 -10.04 -0.19
C ILE A 50 1.95 -10.44 1.25
N ILE A 51 1.70 -11.72 1.55
CA ILE A 51 1.93 -12.27 2.89
C ILE A 51 3.40 -12.07 3.28
N THR A 52 3.60 -11.29 4.34
CA THR A 52 4.92 -10.98 4.90
C THR A 52 4.99 -11.56 6.31
N PRO A 53 5.69 -12.70 6.51
CA PRO A 53 5.79 -13.34 7.81
C PRO A 53 6.33 -12.39 8.88
N GLY A 54 5.76 -12.42 10.08
CA GLY A 54 6.20 -11.61 11.22
C GLY A 54 5.71 -10.15 11.21
N LEU A 55 5.20 -9.66 10.08
CA LEU A 55 4.70 -8.29 9.96
C LEU A 55 3.51 -8.10 10.90
N GLY A 56 2.55 -9.04 10.94
CA GLY A 56 1.54 -9.13 12.00
C GLY A 56 0.60 -7.93 12.16
N VAL A 57 0.66 -6.95 11.26
CA VAL A 57 0.01 -5.63 11.44
C VAL A 57 -1.15 -5.35 10.48
N GLY A 58 -1.43 -6.22 9.50
CA GLY A 58 -2.57 -6.03 8.59
C GLY A 58 -3.89 -5.86 9.32
N LEU A 59 -4.55 -4.70 9.16
CA LEU A 59 -5.61 -4.17 10.03
C LEU A 59 -5.55 -4.76 11.46
N PHE A 60 -4.32 -4.73 12.02
CA PHE A 60 -3.92 -5.04 13.39
C PHE A 60 -4.33 -6.41 13.95
N ALA A 61 -4.18 -7.48 13.17
CA ALA A 61 -4.43 -8.88 13.54
C ALA A 61 -5.87 -9.16 14.01
N ARG A 62 -6.77 -9.19 13.04
CA ARG A 62 -8.21 -9.44 13.16
C ARG A 62 -8.56 -10.71 13.95
N THR A 63 -9.59 -10.63 14.80
CA THR A 63 -10.26 -11.76 15.50
C THR A 63 -10.98 -12.75 14.58
N HIS A 64 -11.19 -12.40 13.30
CA HIS A 64 -11.81 -13.25 12.29
C HIS A 64 -11.06 -13.08 10.96
N PRO A 65 -10.01 -13.87 10.69
CA PRO A 65 -9.40 -13.89 9.38
C PRO A 65 -10.44 -14.38 8.35
N PRO A 66 -10.46 -13.84 7.12
CA PRO A 66 -11.22 -14.42 6.04
C PRO A 66 -10.69 -15.82 5.73
N VAL A 67 -11.58 -16.59 5.15
CA VAL A 67 -11.46 -18.03 4.98
C VAL A 67 -10.27 -18.43 4.08
N THR A 68 -9.74 -17.52 3.25
CA THR A 68 -8.60 -17.81 2.34
C THR A 68 -7.82 -16.54 1.91
N PRO A 69 -6.54 -16.39 2.29
CA PRO A 69 -5.61 -15.41 1.68
C PRO A 69 -5.15 -15.85 0.26
N PRO A 70 -4.59 -14.94 -0.57
CA PRO A 70 -4.31 -13.52 -0.32
C PRO A 70 -5.53 -12.61 -0.51
N TYR A 71 -5.51 -11.46 0.18
CA TYR A 71 -6.59 -10.48 0.14
C TYR A 71 -6.49 -9.61 -1.09
N ARG A 72 -7.63 -9.34 -1.71
CA ARG A 72 -7.74 -8.44 -2.87
C ARG A 72 -8.82 -7.41 -2.64
N TRP A 73 -8.54 -6.17 -3.00
CA TRP A 73 -9.52 -5.08 -2.97
C TRP A 73 -9.20 -4.04 -4.02
N ASP A 74 -10.21 -3.25 -4.37
CA ASP A 74 -10.05 -2.15 -5.31
C ASP A 74 -9.77 -0.84 -4.56
N ILE A 75 -8.94 0.00 -5.15
CA ILE A 75 -8.74 1.39 -4.74
C ILE A 75 -9.14 2.34 -5.86
N ALA A 76 -9.52 3.55 -5.50
CA ALA A 76 -9.70 4.66 -6.42
C ALA A 76 -9.17 5.95 -5.79
N GLY A 77 -8.58 6.82 -6.60
CA GLY A 77 -7.99 8.09 -6.17
C GLY A 77 -7.84 9.11 -7.30
N ASP A 78 -7.31 10.28 -6.93
CA ASP A 78 -6.98 11.34 -7.89
C ASP A 78 -5.84 10.89 -8.81
N SER A 79 -6.02 11.12 -10.12
CA SER A 79 -4.99 10.88 -11.13
C SER A 79 -3.72 11.70 -10.93
N ALA A 80 -3.78 12.86 -10.27
CA ALA A 80 -2.65 13.78 -10.11
C ALA A 80 -1.91 13.63 -8.77
N ALA A 81 -2.40 12.79 -7.86
CA ALA A 81 -1.89 12.67 -6.49
C ALA A 81 -0.79 11.60 -6.37
N PHE A 82 0.35 11.81 -7.05
CA PHE A 82 1.47 10.87 -7.02
C PHE A 82 2.84 11.57 -7.14
N SER A 83 3.89 10.87 -6.76
CA SER A 83 5.30 11.24 -6.95
C SER A 83 6.04 10.11 -7.68
N ASP A 84 7.37 10.10 -7.68
CA ASP A 84 8.15 9.00 -8.26
C ASP A 84 8.05 7.69 -7.47
N GLN A 85 7.80 7.78 -6.16
CA GLN A 85 7.81 6.64 -5.24
C GLN A 85 6.53 6.47 -4.44
N CYS A 86 5.59 7.42 -4.52
CA CYS A 86 4.36 7.36 -3.75
C CYS A 86 3.15 7.59 -4.64
N TRP A 87 2.06 6.89 -4.35
CA TRP A 87 0.74 7.19 -4.90
C TRP A 87 -0.24 7.29 -3.75
N TRP A 88 -1.04 8.35 -3.71
CA TRP A 88 -2.00 8.56 -2.65
C TRP A 88 -3.34 9.03 -3.19
N MET A 89 -4.40 8.79 -2.43
CA MET A 89 -5.76 9.16 -2.83
C MET A 89 -5.97 10.68 -2.89
N GLY A 90 -5.24 11.43 -2.06
CA GLY A 90 -5.51 12.83 -1.73
C GLY A 90 -5.80 13.00 -0.23
N TYR A 91 -6.62 13.98 0.15
CA TYR A 91 -6.88 14.28 1.57
C TYR A 91 -7.65 13.15 2.30
N GLY A 92 -7.03 12.56 3.33
CA GLY A 92 -7.68 11.63 4.27
C GLY A 92 -7.95 10.21 3.76
N GLY A 93 -7.34 9.81 2.64
CA GLY A 93 -7.54 8.51 2.01
C GLY A 93 -6.40 7.53 2.28
N TRP A 94 -6.03 6.77 1.25
CA TRP A 94 -4.94 5.79 1.29
C TRP A 94 -3.63 6.34 0.72
N ALA A 95 -2.51 5.76 1.14
CA ALA A 95 -1.17 6.00 0.59
C ALA A 95 -0.42 4.68 0.35
N LEU A 96 0.27 4.64 -0.78
CA LEU A 96 1.12 3.54 -1.24
C LEU A 96 2.56 4.03 -1.41
N HIS A 97 3.50 3.40 -0.70
CA HIS A 97 4.93 3.68 -0.81
C HIS A 97 5.63 2.57 -1.60
N PHE A 98 6.19 2.91 -2.76
CA PHE A 98 6.88 2.00 -3.69
C PHE A 98 8.41 2.08 -3.57
N ASP A 99 8.93 2.83 -2.59
CA ASP A 99 10.37 2.93 -2.38
C ASP A 99 10.95 1.55 -1.96
N PRO A 100 11.93 1.01 -2.71
CA PRO A 100 12.60 -0.24 -2.35
C PRO A 100 13.22 -0.24 -0.95
N GLU A 101 13.75 0.89 -0.48
CA GLU A 101 14.32 1.01 0.87
C GLU A 101 13.25 0.92 1.94
N ILE A 102 12.08 1.51 1.70
CA ILE A 102 10.92 1.38 2.60
C ILE A 102 10.44 -0.07 2.63
N LEU A 103 10.25 -0.69 1.46
CA LEU A 103 9.85 -2.10 1.36
C LEU A 103 10.81 -3.01 2.14
N GLN A 104 12.11 -2.83 1.94
CA GLN A 104 13.14 -3.60 2.62
C GLN A 104 13.10 -3.38 4.14
N ALA A 105 12.97 -2.13 4.59
CA ALA A 105 12.87 -1.80 6.01
C ALA A 105 11.64 -2.44 6.67
N VAL A 106 10.49 -2.50 5.99
CA VAL A 106 9.29 -3.18 6.50
C VAL A 106 9.50 -4.70 6.59
N ILE A 107 10.18 -5.31 5.61
CA ILE A 107 10.51 -6.74 5.64
C ILE A 107 11.45 -7.05 6.81
N GLU A 108 12.47 -6.23 7.01
CA GLU A 108 13.42 -6.38 8.13
C GLU A 108 12.74 -6.20 9.48
N PHE A 109 11.89 -5.19 9.61
CA PHE A 109 11.05 -4.96 10.79
C PHE A 109 10.18 -6.18 11.09
N ALA A 110 9.50 -6.72 10.08
CA ALA A 110 8.67 -7.91 10.20
C ALA A 110 9.47 -9.14 10.66
N ALA A 111 10.68 -9.33 10.13
CA ALA A 111 11.53 -10.48 10.46
C ALA A 111 12.05 -10.46 11.90
N GLN A 112 12.19 -9.27 12.51
CA GLN A 112 12.71 -9.08 13.86
C GLN A 112 11.62 -9.16 14.94
N ARG A 113 10.34 -9.08 14.57
CA ARG A 113 9.22 -9.10 15.51
C ARG A 113 9.01 -10.48 16.14
N SER A 114 8.76 -10.48 17.45
CA SER A 114 8.26 -11.66 18.15
C SER A 114 6.87 -12.04 17.61
N LYS A 115 6.59 -13.35 17.56
CA LYS A 115 5.27 -13.87 17.17
C LYS A 115 4.15 -13.44 18.10
N ASP A 116 4.49 -13.12 19.35
CA ASP A 116 3.55 -12.73 20.41
C ASP A 116 3.42 -11.21 20.58
N ALA A 117 4.10 -10.42 19.74
CA ALA A 117 4.11 -8.96 19.86
C ALA A 117 2.73 -8.36 19.50
N ASP A 118 2.35 -7.27 20.18
CA ASP A 118 1.06 -6.59 19.96
C ASP A 118 1.02 -5.99 18.53
N PRO A 119 0.00 -6.32 17.71
CA PRO A 119 -0.21 -5.72 16.40
C PRO A 119 -0.35 -4.18 16.43
N CYS A 120 -0.96 -3.61 17.47
CA CYS A 120 -1.13 -2.16 17.61
C CYS A 120 0.22 -1.46 17.80
N GLU A 121 1.05 -2.00 18.68
CA GLU A 121 2.43 -1.53 18.89
C GLU A 121 3.24 -1.63 17.60
N GLY A 122 3.14 -2.76 16.89
CA GLY A 122 3.86 -2.97 15.64
C GLY A 122 3.54 -1.93 14.56
N TYR A 123 2.27 -1.54 14.44
CA TYR A 123 1.90 -0.48 13.52
C TYR A 123 2.36 0.90 13.96
N SER A 124 2.31 1.22 15.26
CA SER A 124 2.81 2.50 15.76
C SER A 124 4.31 2.65 15.51
N GLU A 125 5.09 1.58 15.71
CA GLU A 125 6.51 1.52 15.37
C GLU A 125 6.73 1.67 13.87
N LEU A 126 5.94 0.97 13.06
CA LEU A 126 6.06 1.01 11.61
C LEU A 126 5.70 2.39 11.03
N CYS A 127 4.65 3.03 11.53
CA CYS A 127 4.33 4.43 11.20
C CYS A 127 5.45 5.38 11.59
N SER A 128 6.10 5.16 12.75
CA SER A 128 7.26 5.95 13.16
C SER A 128 8.46 5.74 12.22
N LEU A 129 8.69 4.50 11.77
CA LEU A 129 9.72 4.17 10.79
C LEU A 129 9.47 4.86 9.44
N LEU A 130 8.22 4.87 8.98
CA LEU A 130 7.83 5.51 7.72
C LEU A 130 7.94 7.04 7.80
N ASN A 131 7.48 7.66 8.89
CA ASN A 131 7.58 9.11 9.10
C ASN A 131 9.02 9.63 9.20
N ASN A 132 9.99 8.77 9.54
CA ASN A 132 11.41 9.16 9.58
C ASN A 132 12.11 9.00 8.23
N ARG A 133 11.44 8.45 7.21
CA ARG A 133 12.01 8.13 5.90
C ARG A 133 11.30 8.81 4.72
N ILE A 134 10.17 9.46 4.98
CA ILE A 134 9.40 10.30 4.05
C ILE A 134 9.67 11.77 4.38
#